data_AF-A0AAV3J7X6-F1
#
_entry.id   AF-A0AAV3J7X6-F1
#
_cell.length_a   1.000
_cell.length_b   1.000
_cell.length_c   1.000
_cell.angle_alpha   90.00
_cell.angle_beta   90.00
_cell.angle_gamma   90.00
#
_symmetry.space_group_name_H-M   'P 1'
#
loop_
_entity.id
_entity.type
_entity.pdbx_description
1 polymer ?
#
loop_
_entity_poly.entity_id
_entity_poly.type
_entity_poly.pdbx_seq_one_letter_code
_entity_poly.pdbx_strand_id
1 'polypeptide(L)'
;MEIIYPPLVEQSYRFITQQGIKVSKAEVYQMMVQEGMLTQTGEPTKKALEQGIVTEYKQQHRTLKEFKQAYPIFKGYPVKEFTQQDGIWYVSQDVIADIQAILDANNCDVDIFNQINTYFNFRNYDNPHGSIAEIKGVYHPLYTPYDDSMFQFVNGQVAIPKEVMADIIQRCDEGKLDVDRDTVEGFKHLLAQMEQEQ
;
A
#
# COMPACT_ATOMS: atom_id res chain seq x y z
N MET A 1 14.48 -22.58 -18.61
CA MET A 1 14.50 -21.15 -18.22
C MET A 1 13.05 -20.71 -18.19
N GLU A 2 12.53 -20.43 -17.00
CA GLU A 2 11.16 -19.96 -16.83
C GLU A 2 11.16 -18.44 -17.02
N ILE A 3 10.38 -17.95 -17.98
CA ILE A 3 10.29 -16.51 -18.27
C ILE A 3 9.21 -15.95 -17.33
N ILE A 4 9.63 -15.06 -16.42
CA ILE A 4 8.72 -14.35 -15.52
C ILE A 4 8.16 -13.14 -16.27
N TYR A 5 6.85 -13.12 -16.49
CA TYR A 5 6.18 -12.01 -17.17
C TYR A 5 5.66 -10.97 -16.17
N PRO A 6 5.58 -9.69 -16.55
CA PRO A 6 4.98 -8.66 -15.72
C PRO A 6 3.55 -9.03 -15.31
N PRO A 7 3.10 -8.65 -14.09
CA PRO A 7 1.75 -8.98 -13.60
C PRO A 7 0.63 -8.60 -14.57
N LEU A 8 0.78 -7.47 -15.28
CA LEU A 8 -0.21 -6.99 -16.24
C LEU A 8 -0.34 -7.91 -17.47
N VAL A 9 0.74 -8.57 -17.88
CA VAL A 9 0.73 -9.59 -18.94
C VAL A 9 0.05 -10.86 -18.47
N GLU A 10 0.33 -11.31 -17.26
CA GLU A 10 -0.35 -12.48 -16.66
C GLU A 10 -1.86 -12.27 -16.57
N GLN A 11 -2.29 -11.07 -16.20
CA GLN A 11 -3.71 -10.71 -16.12
C GLN A 11 -4.36 -10.65 -17.50
N SER A 12 -3.75 -9.94 -18.45
CA SER A 12 -4.26 -9.83 -19.82
C SER A 12 -4.33 -11.20 -20.49
N TYR A 13 -3.34 -12.05 -20.27
CA TYR A 13 -3.34 -13.44 -20.74
C TYR A 13 -4.52 -14.24 -20.20
N ARG A 14 -4.80 -14.17 -18.89
CA ARG A 14 -5.96 -14.85 -18.29
C ARG A 14 -7.28 -14.33 -18.86
N PHE A 15 -7.42 -13.02 -19.00
CA PHE A 15 -8.65 -12.41 -19.53
C PHE A 15 -8.93 -12.83 -20.99
N ILE A 16 -7.89 -12.84 -21.83
CA ILE A 16 -8.00 -13.23 -23.25
C ILE A 16 -8.33 -14.72 -23.37
N THR A 17 -7.63 -15.57 -22.60
CA THR A 17 -7.84 -17.03 -22.64
C THR A 17 -9.20 -17.46 -22.08
N GLN A 18 -9.75 -16.74 -21.09
CA GLN A 18 -11.12 -16.96 -20.60
C GLN A 18 -12.20 -16.71 -21.66
N GLN A 19 -11.92 -15.90 -22.67
CA GLN A 19 -12.81 -15.67 -23.81
C GLN A 19 -12.66 -16.74 -24.91
N GLY A 20 -11.87 -17.79 -24.66
CA GLY A 20 -11.59 -18.86 -25.61
C GLY A 20 -10.56 -18.49 -26.69
N ILE A 21 -9.93 -17.32 -26.58
CA ILE A 21 -8.90 -16.88 -27.50
C ILE A 21 -7.58 -17.55 -27.13
N LYS A 22 -7.01 -18.30 -28.07
CA LYS A 22 -5.69 -18.91 -27.91
C LYS A 22 -4.62 -17.87 -28.23
N VAL A 23 -3.86 -17.49 -27.21
CA VAL A 23 -2.72 -16.58 -27.30
C VAL A 23 -1.64 -17.11 -26.36
N SER A 24 -0.37 -16.75 -26.57
CA SER A 24 0.74 -16.98 -25.64
C SER A 24 1.03 -15.74 -24.79
N LYS A 25 1.68 -15.91 -23.63
CA LYS A 25 2.10 -14.78 -22.79
C LYS A 25 3.09 -13.85 -23.50
N ALA A 26 3.94 -14.40 -24.37
CA ALA A 26 4.86 -13.63 -25.20
C ALA A 26 4.12 -12.71 -26.19
N GLU A 27 3.07 -13.23 -26.84
CA GLU A 27 2.24 -12.43 -27.74
C GLU A 27 1.48 -11.34 -26.98
N VAL A 28 0.97 -11.65 -25.78
CA VAL A 28 0.34 -10.64 -24.91
C VAL A 28 1.35 -9.55 -24.53
N TYR A 29 2.56 -9.90 -24.09
CA TYR A 29 3.61 -8.93 -23.79
C TYR A 29 3.90 -8.02 -24.98
N GLN A 30 4.11 -8.59 -26.17
CA GLN A 30 4.40 -7.82 -27.38
C GLN A 30 3.25 -6.88 -27.77
N MET A 31 2.01 -7.34 -27.72
CA MET A 31 0.83 -6.49 -27.98
C MET A 31 0.77 -5.32 -27.00
N MET A 32 1.03 -5.58 -25.70
CA MET A 32 1.01 -4.52 -24.69
C MET A 32 2.14 -3.50 -24.86
N VAL A 33 3.34 -3.93 -25.29
CA VAL A 33 4.43 -3.01 -25.63
C VAL A 33 4.08 -2.20 -26.88
N GLN A 34 3.53 -2.82 -27.92
CA GLN A 34 3.13 -2.15 -29.15
C GLN A 34 2.02 -1.11 -28.93
N GLU A 35 1.05 -1.43 -28.09
CA GLU A 35 -0.02 -0.53 -27.69
C GLU A 35 0.45 0.56 -26.72
N GLY A 36 1.74 0.57 -26.34
CA GLY A 36 2.31 1.53 -25.41
C GLY A 36 1.74 1.40 -24.00
N MET A 37 1.27 0.21 -23.62
CA MET A 37 0.78 -0.12 -22.27
C MET A 37 1.91 -0.57 -21.36
N LEU A 38 2.94 -1.20 -21.94
CA LEU A 38 4.17 -1.56 -21.26
C LEU A 38 5.35 -0.87 -21.92
N THR A 39 6.37 -0.53 -21.14
CA THR A 39 7.71 -0.22 -21.65
C THR A 39 8.35 -1.49 -22.23
N GLN A 40 9.44 -1.35 -23.00
CA GLN A 40 10.18 -2.50 -23.50
C GLN A 40 10.79 -3.38 -22.38
N THR A 41 10.92 -2.83 -21.17
CA THR A 41 11.37 -3.51 -19.95
C THR A 41 10.22 -4.14 -19.16
N GLY A 42 8.96 -3.95 -19.57
CA GLY A 42 7.78 -4.59 -18.97
C GLY A 42 7.12 -3.79 -17.86
N GLU A 43 7.46 -2.51 -17.69
CA GLU A 43 6.84 -1.62 -16.72
C GLU A 43 5.55 -1.01 -17.30
N PRO A 44 4.47 -0.87 -16.52
CA PRO A 44 3.26 -0.18 -16.96
C PRO A 44 3.55 1.28 -17.32
N THR A 45 2.98 1.75 -18.43
CA THR A 45 3.05 3.16 -18.83
C THR A 45 1.93 3.97 -18.19
N LYS A 46 2.04 5.31 -18.20
CA LYS A 46 0.93 6.20 -17.82
C LYS A 46 -0.35 5.91 -18.61
N LYS A 47 -0.22 5.55 -19.88
CA LYS A 47 -1.36 5.14 -20.73
C LYS A 47 -2.07 3.90 -20.19
N ALA A 48 -1.34 2.90 -19.70
CA ALA A 48 -1.95 1.71 -19.10
C ALA A 48 -2.70 2.01 -17.80
N LEU A 49 -2.22 3.00 -17.04
CA LEU A 49 -2.87 3.49 -15.82
C LEU A 49 -4.14 4.31 -16.16
N GLU A 50 -4.07 5.18 -17.17
CA GLU A 50 -5.16 6.08 -17.57
C GLU A 50 -6.30 5.37 -18.32
N GLN A 51 -6.01 4.34 -19.12
CA GLN A 51 -7.02 3.65 -19.92
C GLN A 51 -7.80 2.58 -19.14
N GLY A 52 -7.59 2.46 -17.83
CA GLY A 52 -8.32 1.50 -17.00
C GLY A 52 -8.12 0.04 -17.42
N ILE A 53 -7.03 -0.27 -18.14
CA ILE A 53 -6.60 -1.66 -18.43
C ILE A 53 -5.82 -2.21 -17.23
N VAL A 54 -5.09 -1.34 -16.54
CA VAL A 54 -5.11 -1.39 -15.09
C VAL A 54 -6.47 -0.81 -14.70
N THR A 55 -7.54 -1.61 -14.78
CA THR A 55 -8.68 -1.30 -13.92
C THR A 55 -8.05 -1.07 -12.56
N GLU A 56 -8.52 -0.08 -11.83
CA GLU A 56 -8.44 -0.08 -10.39
C GLU A 56 -8.89 -1.46 -9.88
N TYR A 57 -8.03 -2.46 -9.96
CA TYR A 57 -7.88 -3.47 -8.95
C TYR A 57 -7.36 -2.65 -7.77
N LYS A 58 -8.23 -1.81 -7.19
CA LYS A 58 -8.36 -1.80 -5.75
C LYS A 58 -8.50 -3.28 -5.47
N GLN A 59 -7.40 -3.91 -5.04
CA GLN A 59 -7.45 -5.29 -4.64
C GLN A 59 -8.32 -5.32 -3.38
N GLN A 60 -9.62 -5.20 -3.59
CA GLN A 60 -10.64 -5.22 -2.58
C GLN A 60 -10.82 -6.68 -2.24
N HIS A 61 -9.86 -7.18 -1.49
CA HIS A 61 -10.02 -8.42 -0.77
C HIS A 61 -11.11 -8.16 0.26
N ARG A 62 -12.24 -8.84 0.14
CA ARG A 62 -13.38 -8.64 1.04
C ARG A 62 -13.05 -9.08 2.45
N THR A 63 -12.11 -10.02 2.57
CA THR A 63 -11.69 -10.58 3.86
C THR A 63 -10.17 -10.59 3.98
N LEU A 64 -9.67 -10.55 5.22
CA LEU A 64 -8.24 -10.73 5.50
C LEU A 64 -7.73 -12.08 4.98
N LYS A 65 -8.60 -13.11 4.92
CA LYS A 65 -8.25 -14.43 4.38
C LYS A 65 -7.92 -14.34 2.89
N GLU A 66 -8.74 -13.65 2.10
CA GLU A 66 -8.49 -13.41 0.68
C GLU A 66 -7.19 -12.62 0.47
N PHE A 67 -6.99 -11.58 1.28
CA PHE A 67 -5.76 -10.77 1.25
C PHE A 67 -4.50 -11.63 1.49
N LYS A 68 -4.50 -12.45 2.55
CA LYS A 68 -3.37 -13.34 2.88
C LYS A 68 -3.21 -14.50 1.89
N GLN A 69 -4.24 -14.85 1.13
CA GLN A 69 -4.13 -15.81 0.03
C GLN A 69 -3.44 -15.18 -1.19
N ALA A 70 -3.75 -13.92 -1.49
CA ALA A 70 -3.14 -13.17 -2.59
C ALA A 70 -1.68 -12.76 -2.28
N TYR A 71 -1.38 -12.50 -1.01
CA TYR A 71 -0.04 -12.14 -0.54
C TYR A 71 0.45 -13.11 0.56
N PRO A 72 0.90 -14.31 0.18
CA PRO A 72 1.44 -15.30 1.12
C PRO A 72 2.48 -14.80 2.11
N ILE A 73 3.30 -13.79 1.76
CA ILE A 73 4.27 -13.16 2.67
C ILE A 73 3.61 -12.68 3.98
N PHE A 74 2.34 -12.27 3.92
CA PHE A 74 1.63 -11.74 5.08
C PHE A 74 0.93 -12.79 5.96
N LYS A 75 1.01 -14.08 5.60
CA LYS A 75 0.28 -15.15 6.33
C LYS A 75 0.66 -15.22 7.81
N GLY A 76 1.95 -15.06 8.11
CA GLY A 76 2.52 -15.22 9.45
C GLY A 76 2.16 -14.12 10.46
N TYR A 77 1.79 -12.93 10.00
CA TYR A 77 1.52 -11.80 10.91
C TYR A 77 0.16 -11.92 11.61
N PRO A 78 0.03 -11.46 12.87
CA PRO A 78 -1.23 -11.51 13.61
C PRO A 78 -2.27 -10.53 13.05
N VAL A 79 -3.55 -10.78 13.34
CA VAL A 79 -4.68 -9.97 12.82
C VAL A 79 -4.56 -8.49 13.18
N LYS A 80 -3.97 -8.18 14.34
CA LYS A 80 -3.78 -6.80 14.82
C LYS A 80 -2.91 -5.94 13.90
N GLU A 81 -2.11 -6.56 13.01
CA GLU A 81 -1.27 -5.84 12.05
C GLU A 81 -2.01 -5.41 10.80
N PHE A 82 -3.29 -5.72 10.67
CA PHE A 82 -4.05 -5.48 9.46
C PHE A 82 -5.23 -4.56 9.72
N THR A 83 -5.41 -3.60 8.82
CA THR A 83 -6.60 -2.75 8.79
C THR A 83 -7.16 -2.68 7.38
N GLN A 84 -8.47 -2.51 7.26
CA GLN A 84 -9.12 -2.26 5.98
C GLN A 84 -9.70 -0.85 5.96
N GLN A 85 -9.31 -0.05 4.98
CA GLN A 85 -9.79 1.32 4.78
C GLN A 85 -10.27 1.45 3.34
N ASP A 86 -11.52 1.89 3.14
CA ASP A 86 -12.19 1.95 1.82
C ASP A 86 -12.04 0.67 0.96
N GLY A 87 -12.15 -0.49 1.62
CA GLY A 87 -12.00 -1.80 0.98
C GLY A 87 -10.55 -2.22 0.68
N ILE A 88 -9.56 -1.37 0.93
CA ILE A 88 -8.13 -1.64 0.73
C ILE A 88 -7.52 -2.12 2.04
N TRP A 89 -6.77 -3.23 1.98
CA TRP A 89 -6.03 -3.74 3.14
C TRP A 89 -4.68 -3.05 3.28
N TYR A 90 -4.35 -2.66 4.49
CA TYR A 90 -3.05 -2.13 4.88
C TYR A 90 -2.44 -2.98 5.98
N VAL A 91 -1.12 -2.94 6.09
CA VAL A 91 -0.34 -3.55 7.16
C VAL A 91 0.22 -2.48 8.09
N SER A 92 0.52 -2.85 9.33
CA SER A 92 1.07 -1.93 10.35
C SER A 92 2.49 -1.46 10.02
N GLN A 93 2.94 -0.43 10.73
CA GLN A 93 4.34 0.03 10.65
C GLN A 93 5.34 -1.07 11.03
N ASP A 94 5.02 -1.92 12.01
CA ASP A 94 5.86 -3.04 12.42
C ASP A 94 6.09 -4.01 11.24
N VAL A 95 5.02 -4.35 10.51
CA VAL A 95 5.12 -5.21 9.33
C VAL A 95 5.90 -4.53 8.21
N ILE A 96 5.79 -3.21 8.04
CA ILE A 96 6.57 -2.46 7.05
C ILE A 96 8.06 -2.51 7.40
N ALA A 97 8.42 -2.31 8.68
CA ALA A 97 9.79 -2.42 9.15
C ALA A 97 10.37 -3.83 8.93
N ASP A 98 9.58 -4.87 9.23
CA ASP A 98 9.96 -6.26 8.99
C ASP A 98 10.18 -6.53 7.48
N ILE A 99 9.33 -6.00 6.60
CA ILE A 99 9.52 -6.12 5.15
C ILE A 99 10.79 -5.40 4.71
N GLN A 100 11.06 -4.21 5.23
CA GLN A 100 12.28 -3.48 4.88
C GLN A 100 13.52 -4.28 5.26
N ALA A 101 13.54 -4.89 6.45
CA ALA A 101 14.62 -5.77 6.89
C ALA A 101 14.79 -7.00 5.97
N ILE A 102 13.69 -7.57 5.47
CA ILE A 102 13.71 -8.67 4.48
C ILE A 102 14.36 -8.22 3.16
N LEU A 103 14.03 -7.01 2.68
CA LEU A 103 14.59 -6.45 1.46
C LEU A 103 16.09 -6.14 1.63
N ASP A 104 16.48 -5.54 2.75
CA ASP A 104 17.86 -5.14 3.05
C ASP A 104 18.81 -6.34 3.19
N ALA A 105 18.29 -7.47 3.67
CA ALA A 105 19.05 -8.72 3.78
C ALA A 105 19.51 -9.27 2.41
N ASN A 106 19.02 -8.72 1.29
CA ASN A 106 19.46 -9.00 -0.09
C ASN A 106 19.41 -10.49 -0.50
N ASN A 107 18.63 -11.30 0.20
CA ASN A 107 18.39 -12.71 -0.08
C ASN A 107 16.89 -13.00 -0.24
N CYS A 108 16.15 -12.01 -0.74
CA CYS A 108 14.72 -12.11 -0.96
C CYS A 108 14.46 -12.96 -2.22
N ASP A 109 13.67 -14.02 -2.06
CA ASP A 109 13.19 -14.81 -3.18
C ASP A 109 12.38 -13.92 -4.15
N VAL A 110 12.50 -14.19 -5.46
CA VAL A 110 11.87 -13.37 -6.52
C VAL A 110 10.35 -13.29 -6.35
N ASP A 111 9.70 -14.36 -5.88
CA ASP A 111 8.25 -14.36 -5.64
C ASP A 111 7.87 -13.49 -4.45
N ILE A 112 8.72 -13.44 -3.41
CA ILE A 112 8.53 -12.57 -2.25
C ILE A 112 8.71 -11.12 -2.67
N PHE A 113 9.76 -10.81 -3.43
CA PHE A 113 9.97 -9.47 -3.98
C PHE A 113 8.80 -9.01 -4.84
N ASN A 114 8.29 -9.86 -5.74
CA ASN A 114 7.14 -9.54 -6.58
C ASN A 114 5.86 -9.29 -5.76
N GLN A 115 5.62 -10.06 -4.70
CA GLN A 115 4.49 -9.82 -3.79
C GLN A 115 4.61 -8.48 -3.07
N ILE A 116 5.80 -8.17 -2.52
CA ILE A 116 6.08 -6.90 -1.84
C ILE A 116 5.87 -5.75 -2.82
N ASN A 117 6.53 -5.78 -3.97
CA ASN A 117 6.43 -4.75 -4.99
C ASN A 117 4.99 -4.53 -5.45
N THR A 118 4.24 -5.62 -5.69
CA THR A 118 2.81 -5.53 -6.03
C THR A 118 1.99 -4.96 -4.88
N TYR A 119 2.28 -5.30 -3.62
CA TYR A 119 1.55 -4.72 -2.49
C TYR A 119 1.80 -3.20 -2.40
N PHE A 120 3.05 -2.75 -2.44
CA PHE A 120 3.36 -1.33 -2.25
C PHE A 120 2.96 -0.46 -3.44
N ASN A 121 3.13 -0.91 -4.68
CA ASN A 121 2.79 -0.11 -5.88
C ASN A 121 1.31 0.23 -6.02
N PHE A 122 0.42 -0.51 -5.38
CA PHE A 122 -1.02 -0.24 -5.39
C PHE A 122 -1.49 0.66 -4.24
N ARG A 123 -0.56 1.17 -3.44
CA ARG A 123 -0.83 1.99 -2.26
C ARG A 123 -0.03 3.28 -2.33
N ASN A 124 -0.67 4.38 -1.96
CA ASN A 124 -0.05 5.70 -1.97
C ASN A 124 0.72 5.94 -0.66
N TYR A 125 1.90 5.33 -0.54
CA TYR A 125 2.79 5.53 0.61
C TYR A 125 3.56 6.85 0.55
N ASP A 126 3.77 7.40 -0.65
CA ASP A 126 4.54 8.64 -0.84
C ASP A 126 3.80 9.89 -0.34
N ASN A 127 2.47 9.92 -0.50
CA ASN A 127 1.65 11.05 -0.06
C ASN A 127 0.23 10.61 0.33
N PRO A 128 0.06 9.93 1.47
CA PRO A 128 -1.24 9.38 1.88
C PRO A 128 -2.26 10.44 2.32
N HIS A 129 -1.90 11.72 2.34
CA HIS A 129 -2.77 12.82 2.81
C HIS A 129 -3.90 13.19 1.85
N GLY A 130 -4.07 12.47 0.74
CA GLY A 130 -5.18 12.68 -0.21
C GLY A 130 -6.54 12.26 0.34
N SER A 131 -6.57 11.34 1.32
CA SER A 131 -7.82 10.88 1.93
C SER A 131 -7.62 10.37 3.37
N ILE A 132 -8.70 10.42 4.17
CA ILE A 132 -8.69 9.92 5.56
C ILE A 132 -8.39 8.41 5.59
N ALA A 133 -8.94 7.67 4.62
CA ALA A 133 -8.73 6.23 4.48
C ALA A 133 -7.25 5.89 4.23
N GLU A 134 -6.56 6.63 3.35
CA GLU A 134 -5.14 6.42 3.06
C GLU A 134 -4.26 6.73 4.26
N ILE A 135 -4.44 7.87 4.95
CA ILE A 135 -3.61 8.16 6.13
C ILE A 135 -3.79 7.10 7.22
N LYS A 136 -5.03 6.64 7.45
CA LYS A 136 -5.32 5.63 8.46
C LYS A 136 -4.73 4.28 8.08
N GLY A 137 -4.81 3.93 6.81
CA GLY A 137 -4.26 2.70 6.28
C GLY A 137 -2.73 2.69 6.34
N VAL A 138 -2.11 3.69 5.72
CA VAL A 138 -0.65 3.80 5.59
C VAL A 138 0.04 3.89 6.94
N TYR A 139 -0.53 4.61 7.91
CA TYR A 139 0.05 4.80 9.24
C TYR A 139 -0.61 3.92 10.32
N HIS A 140 -1.20 2.78 9.96
CA HIS A 140 -1.76 1.87 10.95
C HIS A 140 -0.67 1.43 11.96
N PRO A 141 -0.95 1.43 13.29
CA PRO A 141 -2.22 1.72 13.95
C PRO A 141 -2.37 3.14 14.52
N LEU A 142 -1.53 4.09 14.12
CA LEU A 142 -1.51 5.45 14.67
C LEU A 142 -2.88 6.10 14.58
N TYR A 143 -3.41 6.28 13.35
CA TYR A 143 -4.65 7.03 13.13
C TYR A 143 -5.91 6.17 13.09
N THR A 144 -5.80 4.84 12.96
CA THR A 144 -6.96 3.95 12.83
C THR A 144 -8.00 4.02 13.95
N PRO A 145 -7.65 4.27 15.23
CA PRO A 145 -8.64 4.30 16.31
C PRO A 145 -9.54 5.54 16.34
N TYR A 146 -9.18 6.62 15.65
CA TYR A 146 -9.93 7.88 15.71
C TYR A 146 -11.10 7.88 14.74
N ASP A 147 -12.15 8.64 15.04
CA ASP A 147 -13.30 8.79 14.13
C ASP A 147 -12.91 9.67 12.92
N ASP A 148 -13.46 9.36 11.74
CA ASP A 148 -13.21 10.14 10.53
C ASP A 148 -13.63 11.60 10.68
N SER A 149 -14.66 11.89 11.50
CA SER A 149 -15.15 13.25 11.75
C SER A 149 -14.15 14.15 12.48
N MET A 150 -13.10 13.58 13.07
CA MET A 150 -12.05 14.37 13.72
C MET A 150 -11.15 15.03 12.68
N PHE A 151 -10.98 14.42 11.51
CA PHE A 151 -10.05 14.89 10.49
C PHE A 151 -10.69 15.98 9.61
N GLN A 152 -9.88 16.95 9.21
CA GLN A 152 -10.31 18.04 8.33
C GLN A 152 -9.44 18.10 7.09
N PHE A 153 -9.93 18.76 6.04
CA PHE A 153 -9.14 19.02 4.84
C PHE A 153 -8.67 20.47 4.82
N VAL A 154 -7.36 20.67 4.72
CA VAL A 154 -6.72 21.98 4.54
C VAL A 154 -5.94 21.92 3.24
N ASN A 155 -6.24 22.84 2.30
CA ASN A 155 -5.63 22.90 0.98
C ASN A 155 -5.68 21.56 0.20
N GLY A 156 -6.76 20.80 0.36
CA GLY A 156 -6.94 19.51 -0.32
C GLY A 156 -6.20 18.34 0.30
N GLN A 157 -5.56 18.52 1.46
CA GLN A 157 -4.88 17.47 2.21
C GLN A 157 -5.54 17.25 3.57
N VAL A 158 -5.52 16.01 4.05
CA VAL A 158 -5.97 15.68 5.41
C VAL A 158 -5.03 16.30 6.43
N ALA A 159 -5.58 17.22 7.23
CA ALA A 159 -4.95 17.80 8.40
C ALA A 159 -5.17 16.90 9.61
N ILE A 160 -4.08 16.63 10.33
CA ILE A 160 -4.11 15.87 11.58
C ILE A 160 -4.50 16.81 12.72
N PRO A 161 -5.59 16.53 13.47
CA PRO A 161 -6.00 17.36 14.58
C PRO A 161 -4.98 17.37 15.72
N LYS A 162 -4.90 18.50 16.42
CA LYS A 162 -3.99 18.67 17.56
C LYS A 162 -4.25 17.63 18.66
N GLU A 163 -5.52 17.39 18.97
CA GLU A 163 -5.98 16.43 19.96
C GLU A 163 -5.64 14.99 19.60
N VAL A 164 -5.67 14.65 18.30
CA VAL A 164 -5.26 13.33 17.80
C VAL A 164 -3.76 13.16 17.99
N MET A 165 -2.96 14.17 17.62
CA MET A 165 -1.51 14.12 17.79
C MET A 165 -1.11 14.03 19.27
N ALA A 166 -1.75 14.80 20.14
CA ALA A 166 -1.52 14.76 21.58
C ALA A 166 -1.83 13.38 22.19
N ASP A 167 -2.94 12.76 21.82
CA ASP A 167 -3.30 11.41 22.27
C ASP A 167 -2.32 10.32 21.76
N ILE A 168 -1.86 10.43 20.51
CA ILE A 168 -0.83 9.52 19.97
C ILE A 168 0.45 9.61 20.81
N ILE A 169 0.94 10.83 21.10
CA ILE A 169 2.13 11.04 21.92
C ILE A 169 1.94 10.41 23.30
N GLN A 170 0.79 10.64 23.95
CA GLN A 170 0.48 10.04 25.25
C GLN A 170 0.51 8.51 25.19
N ARG A 171 -0.10 7.89 24.17
CA ARG A 171 -0.12 6.44 23.99
C ARG A 171 1.29 5.87 23.75
N CYS A 172 2.17 6.59 23.07
CA CYS A 172 3.57 6.22 22.93
C CYS A 172 4.31 6.29 24.28
N ASP A 173 4.15 7.38 25.04
CA ASP A 173 4.77 7.56 26.36
C ASP A 173 4.29 6.50 27.38
N GLU A 174 3.05 6.02 27.24
CA GLU A 174 2.47 4.93 28.04
C GLU A 174 2.85 3.52 27.56
N GLY A 175 3.60 3.39 26.45
CA GLY A 175 3.99 2.10 25.87
C GLY A 175 2.84 1.32 25.22
N LYS A 176 1.74 2.01 24.87
CA LYS A 176 0.59 1.42 24.16
C LYS A 176 0.75 1.39 22.65
N LEU A 177 1.67 2.21 22.13
CA LEU A 177 2.08 2.25 20.73
C LEU A 177 3.59 2.08 20.68
N ASP A 178 4.06 1.12 19.88
CA ASP A 178 5.48 0.91 19.62
C ASP A 178 5.86 1.77 18.42
N VAL A 179 6.47 2.92 18.70
CA VAL A 179 6.88 3.90 17.69
C VAL A 179 8.28 4.32 18.08
N ASP A 180 9.17 4.42 17.10
CA ASP A 180 10.54 4.82 17.36
C ASP A 180 10.59 6.24 17.98
N ARG A 181 11.63 6.45 18.79
CA ARG A 181 11.78 7.68 19.57
C ARG A 181 11.84 8.92 18.69
N ASP A 182 12.50 8.84 17.54
CA ASP A 182 12.70 10.00 16.66
C ASP A 182 11.36 10.45 16.05
N THR A 183 10.52 9.49 15.66
CA THR A 183 9.14 9.77 15.23
C THR A 183 8.31 10.43 16.33
N VAL A 184 8.39 9.92 17.57
CA VAL A 184 7.65 10.51 18.71
C VAL A 184 8.11 11.94 19.00
N GLU A 185 9.41 12.21 18.97
CA GLU A 185 9.94 13.56 19.15
C GLU A 185 9.55 14.49 17.99
N GLY A 186 9.47 13.96 16.76
CA GLY A 186 8.91 14.67 15.62
C GLY A 186 7.46 15.11 15.85
N PHE A 187 6.60 14.22 16.37
CA PHE A 187 5.22 14.58 16.74
C PHE A 187 5.17 15.61 17.86
N LYS A 188 6.01 15.52 18.89
CA LYS A 188 6.09 16.53 19.95
C LYS A 188 6.46 17.92 19.40
N HIS A 189 7.40 17.96 18.46
CA HIS A 189 7.80 19.21 17.81
C HIS A 189 6.66 19.82 16.98
N LEU A 190 5.98 19.01 16.17
CA LEU A 190 4.83 19.44 15.37
C LEU A 190 3.70 19.94 16.26
N LEU A 191 3.37 19.21 17.33
CA LEU A 191 2.35 19.60 18.29
C LEU A 191 2.67 20.98 18.87
N ALA A 192 3.90 21.21 19.31
CA ALA A 192 4.34 22.49 19.87
C ALA A 192 4.20 23.66 18.88
N GLN A 193 4.47 23.44 17.58
CA GLN A 193 4.25 24.44 16.54
C GLN A 193 2.76 24.77 16.38
N MET A 194 1.89 23.75 16.36
CA MET A 194 0.45 23.95 16.26
C MET A 194 -0.13 24.74 17.45
N GLU A 195 0.49 24.69 18.63
CA GLU A 195 0.04 25.51 19.78
C GLU A 195 0.50 26.96 19.71
N GLN A 196 1.57 27.26 18.96
CA GLN A 196 2.09 28.63 18.80
C GLN A 196 1.36 29.42 17.71
N GLU A 197 0.68 28.73 16.79
CA GLU A 197 -0.08 29.31 15.68
C GLU A 197 -1.56 29.59 16.03
N GLN A 198 -1.99 29.31 17.27
CA GLN A 198 -3.33 29.62 17.82
C GLN A 198 -3.34 30.93 18.61
#